data_AF-A0A2V9TUZ4-F1
#
_entry.id   AF-A0A2V9TUZ4-F1
#
_cell.length_a   1.000
_cell.length_b   1.000
_cell.length_c   1.000
_cell.angle_alpha   90.00
_cell.angle_beta   90.00
_cell.angle_gamma   90.00
#
_symmetry.space_group_name_H-M   'P 1'
#
loop_
_entity.id
_entity.type
_entity.pdbx_description
1 polymer ?
#
loop_
_entity_poly.entity_id
_entity_poly.type
_entity_poly.pdbx_seq_one_letter_code
_entity_poly.pdbx_strand_id
1 'polypeptide(L)' 'MALRFQIEATSGAARAGRLITPHGEVQTPVFMPVGTLGSVKGVPQ' A
#
# COMPACT_ATOMS: atom_id res chain seq x y z
N MET A 1 -1.50 15.20 -8.74
CA MET A 1 -1.26 14.93 -7.32
C MET A 1 -0.18 13.85 -7.24
N ALA A 2 0.95 14.13 -6.59
CA ALA A 2 2.15 13.29 -6.66
C ALA A 2 2.12 12.15 -5.63
N LEU A 3 2.69 11.00 -6.00
CA LEU A 3 2.96 9.90 -5.09
C LEU A 3 3.94 10.37 -4.00
N ARG A 4 3.60 10.22 -2.72
CA ARG A 4 4.50 10.55 -1.60
C ARG A 4 4.65 9.35 -0.67
N PHE A 5 5.88 9.03 -0.29
CA PHE A 5 6.20 7.98 0.66
C PHE A 5 6.76 8.59 1.95
N GLN A 6 6.22 8.16 3.11
CA GLN A 6 6.66 8.59 4.44
C GLN A 6 7.07 7.36 5.26
N ILE A 7 8.27 7.38 5.84
CA ILE A 7 8.75 6.36 6.77
C ILE A 7 8.38 6.81 8.19
N GLU A 8 7.70 5.95 8.93
CA GLU A 8 7.33 6.20 10.33
C GLU A 8 8.37 5.63 11.31
N ALA A 9 8.87 4.43 11.02
CA ALA A 9 9.85 3.75 11.84
C ALA A 9 10.74 2.82 11.02
N THR A 10 11.94 2.57 11.53
CA THR A 10 12.94 1.67 10.95
C THR A 10 13.51 0.74 12.00
N SER A 11 13.76 -0.52 11.63
CA SER A 11 14.49 -1.49 12.45
C SER A 11 15.43 -2.29 11.54
N GLY A 12 16.72 -1.99 11.59
CA GLY A 12 17.68 -2.48 10.60
C GLY A 12 17.25 -2.12 9.17
N ALA A 13 17.08 -3.12 8.31
CA ALA A 13 16.60 -2.94 6.93
C ALA A 13 15.05 -2.87 6.80
N ALA A 14 14.32 -3.16 7.87
CA ALA A 14 12.85 -3.10 7.89
C ALA A 14 12.36 -1.66 8.02
N ARG A 15 11.27 -1.34 7.31
CA ARG A 15 10.63 -0.02 7.28
C ARG A 15 9.13 -0.17 7.44
N ALA A 16 8.55 0.61 8.35
CA ALA A 16 7.12 0.85 8.43
C ALA A 16 6.83 2.28 7.96
N GLY A 17 5.75 2.47 7.20
CA GLY A 17 5.45 3.78 6.63
C GLY A 17 4.13 3.86 5.90
N ARG A 18 3.83 5.02 5.31
CA ARG A 18 2.62 5.27 4.53
C ARG A 18 2.95 5.75 3.13
N LEU A 19 2.26 5.18 2.14
CA LEU A 19 2.23 5.64 0.77
C LEU A 19 0.96 6.47 0.55
N ILE A 20 1.13 7.76 0.35
CA ILE A 20 0.04 8.70 0.13
C ILE A 20 -0.24 8.74 -1.37
N THR A 21 -1.46 8.35 -1.74
CA THR A 21 -1.96 8.35 -3.11
C THR A 21 -3.17 9.28 -3.23
N PRO A 22 -3.59 9.65 -4.46
CA PRO A 22 -4.83 10.41 -4.65
C PRO A 22 -6.08 9.69 -4.15
N HIS A 23 -6.03 8.36 -4.04
CA HIS A 23 -7.14 7.50 -3.64
C HIS A 23 -7.10 7.09 -2.16
N GLY A 24 -6.21 7.70 -1.37
CA GLY A 24 -6.04 7.42 0.05
C GLY A 24 -4.63 6.99 0.43
N GLU A 25 -4.45 6.70 1.72
CA GLU A 25 -3.19 6.27 2.29
C GLU A 25 -3.10 4.74 2.34
N VAL A 26 -1.94 4.20 1.98
CA VAL A 26 -1.63 2.77 2.05
C VAL A 26 -0.53 2.53 3.08
N GLN A 27 -0.82 1.76 4.13
CA GLN A 27 0.19 1.36 5.12
C GLN A 27 1.18 0.36 4.50
N THR A 28 2.46 0.50 4.82
CA THR A 28 3.54 -0.36 4.34
C THR A 28 4.31 -0.94 5.53
N PRO A 29 4.76 -2.21 5.47
CA PRO A 29 4.72 -3.12 4.31
C PRO A 29 3.31 -3.68 4.05
N VAL A 30 2.94 -3.83 2.77
CA VAL A 30 1.66 -4.40 2.34
C VAL A 30 1.86 -5.38 1.20
N PHE A 31 1.11 -6.48 1.22
CA PHE A 31 0.99 -7.42 0.10
C PHE A 31 -0.34 -7.14 -0.61
N MET A 32 -0.28 -6.50 -1.77
CA MET A 32 -1.49 -6.11 -2.50
C MET A 32 -2.03 -7.28 -3.33
N PRO A 33 -3.34 -7.57 -3.27
CA PRO A 33 -3.95 -8.57 -4.13
C PRO A 33 -3.97 -8.11 -5.60
N VAL A 34 -3.96 -9.06 -6.53
CA VAL A 34 -3.97 -8.79 -7.96
C VAL A 34 -5.41 -8.64 -8.47
N GLY A 35 -5.75 -7.45 -8.97
CA GLY A 35 -7.09 -7.10 -9.47
C GLY A 35 -7.18 -6.96 -11.00
N THR A 36 -6.40 -7.73 -11.78
CA THR A 36 -6.23 -7.56 -13.24
C THR A 36 -7.55 -7.49 -14.04
N LEU A 37 -8.63 -8.08 -13.53
CA LEU A 37 -9.94 -8.10 -14.18
C LEU A 37 -11.00 -7.25 -13.44
N GLY A 38 -10.56 -6.23 -12.70
CA GLY A 38 -11.47 -5.36 -11.93
C GLY A 38 -12.07 -6.02 -10.69
N SER A 39 -11.61 -7.21 -10.32
CA SER A 39 -12.02 -7.97 -9.15
C SER A 39 -10.84 -8.75 -8.58
N VAL A 40 -10.83 -8.94 -7.26
CA VAL A 40 -9.89 -9.83 -6.58
C VAL A 40 -10.55 -11.20 -6.47
N LYS A 41 -9.90 -12.23 -7.03
CA LYS A 41 -10.43 -13.59 -7.02
C LYS A 41 -10.72 -14.06 -5.59
N GLY A 42 -11.98 -14.39 -5.31
CA GLY A 42 -12.40 -14.90 -4.00
C GLY A 42 -12.73 -13.84 -2.95
N VAL A 43 -12.77 -12.56 -3.32
CA VAL A 43 -13.22 -11.46 -2.44
C VAL A 43 -14.53 -10.88 -2.99
N PRO A 44 -15.64 -10.91 -2.23
CA PRO A 44 -16.86 -10.23 -2.64
C PRO A 44 -16.64 -8.72 -2.71
N GLN A 45 -17.24 -8.06 -3.70
CA GLN A 45 -17.13 -6.61 -3.93
C GLN A 45 -18.15 -5.83 -3.12
#